data_AF-J2LPA1-F1
#
_entry.id   AF-J2LPA1-F1
#
_cell.length_a   1.000
_cell.length_b   1.000
_cell.length_c   1.000
_cell.angle_alpha   90.00
_cell.angle_beta   90.00
_cell.angle_gamma   90.00
#
_symmetry.space_group_name_H-M   'P 1'
#
loop_
_entity.id
_entity.type
_entity.pdbx_description
1 polymer ?
#
loop_
_entity_poly.entity_id
_entity_poly.type
_entity_poly.pdbx_seq_one_letter_code
_entity_poly.pdbx_strand_id
1 'polypeptide(L)'
;MARIYQSASMGEAHIRVALVHERGVADLLVHRVDSWGLARGDALWYITKDKQDATTWLFVTSLGMAEVKICFVDNYSEAGWQGPHRCQGRFGR
;
A
#
# COMPACT_ATOMS: atom_id res chain seq x y z
N MET A 1 -5.36 -6.46 -8.69
CA MET A 1 -4.71 -7.20 -7.58
C MET A 1 -3.52 -6.37 -7.13
N ALA A 2 -3.35 -6.09 -5.83
CA ALA A 2 -2.28 -5.21 -5.35
C ALA A 2 -0.99 -6.00 -5.06
N ARG A 3 -0.12 -6.13 -6.08
CA ARG A 3 1.24 -6.68 -5.94
C ARG A 3 2.21 -5.52 -5.79
N ILE A 4 2.81 -5.41 -4.63
CA ILE A 4 3.52 -4.24 -4.19
C ILE A 4 5.01 -4.52 -4.17
N TYR A 5 5.76 -3.68 -4.88
CA TYR A 5 7.21 -3.61 -4.77
C TYR A 5 7.61 -2.32 -4.05
N GLN A 6 8.45 -2.44 -3.04
CA GLN A 6 9.06 -1.28 -2.39
C GLN A 6 10.26 -0.84 -3.23
N SER A 7 10.13 0.27 -3.93
CA SER A 7 11.23 0.88 -4.66
C SER A 7 12.18 1.61 -3.72
N ALA A 8 13.47 1.54 -4.04
CA ALA A 8 14.53 2.30 -3.38
C ALA A 8 14.64 3.74 -3.91
N SER A 9 14.02 4.05 -5.06
CA SER A 9 14.09 5.37 -5.72
C SER A 9 12.71 5.99 -5.84
N MET A 10 12.60 7.26 -5.43
CA MET A 10 11.36 8.02 -5.56
C MET A 10 10.94 8.21 -7.03
N GLY A 11 11.89 8.33 -7.96
CA GLY A 11 11.60 8.60 -9.37
C GLY A 11 10.98 7.43 -10.12
N GLU A 12 11.12 6.22 -9.59
CA GLU A 12 10.55 5.00 -10.18
C GLU A 12 9.20 4.64 -9.57
N ALA A 13 8.92 5.11 -8.34
CA ALA A 13 7.70 4.75 -7.66
C ALA A 13 6.46 5.41 -8.27
N HIS A 14 5.38 4.63 -8.35
CA HIS A 14 4.07 5.11 -8.79
C HIS A 14 3.39 5.95 -7.71
N ILE A 15 3.60 5.61 -6.44
CA ILE A 15 2.95 6.26 -5.29
C ILE A 15 3.95 6.39 -4.14
N ARG A 16 3.94 7.56 -3.49
CA ARG A 16 4.68 7.79 -2.24
C ARG A 16 3.81 7.49 -1.04
N VAL A 17 4.31 6.68 -0.11
CA VAL A 17 3.57 6.26 1.07
C VAL A 17 4.37 6.54 2.33
N ALA A 18 3.68 6.87 3.42
CA ALA A 18 4.27 6.95 4.74
C ALA A 18 3.71 5.84 5.61
N LEU A 19 4.59 5.13 6.31
CA LEU A 19 4.18 4.12 7.28
C LEU A 19 3.85 4.80 8.60
N VAL A 20 2.65 4.56 9.12
CA VAL A 20 2.18 5.03 10.42
C VAL A 20 1.83 3.83 11.30
N HIS A 21 2.09 3.96 12.59
CA HIS A 21 1.78 2.92 13.57
C HIS A 21 0.35 3.04 14.12
N GLU A 22 -0.23 4.23 14.04
CA GLU A 22 -1.57 4.51 14.56
C GLU A 22 -2.62 4.43 13.44
N ARG A 23 -3.66 3.64 13.66
CA ARG A 23 -4.77 3.45 12.71
C ARG A 23 -5.55 4.75 12.47
N GLY A 24 -5.73 5.56 13.52
CA GLY A 24 -6.53 6.79 13.47
C GLY A 24 -5.96 7.90 12.59
N VAL A 25 -4.67 7.84 12.25
CA VAL A 25 -4.02 8.84 11.37
C VAL A 25 -3.76 8.31 9.97
N ALA A 26 -4.02 7.02 9.72
CA ALA A 26 -3.82 6.36 8.44
C ALA A 26 -4.95 6.71 7.47
N ASP A 27 -4.61 6.84 6.19
CA ASP A 27 -5.61 6.98 5.12
C ASP A 27 -6.07 5.59 4.62
N LEU A 28 -5.16 4.62 4.66
CA LEU A 28 -5.38 3.23 4.24
C LEU A 28 -4.82 2.26 5.29
N LEU A 29 -5.66 1.36 5.76
CA LEU A 29 -5.23 0.19 6.53
C LEU A 29 -4.94 -0.95 5.56
N VAL A 30 -3.74 -1.51 5.66
CA VAL A 30 -3.25 -2.55 4.74
C VAL A 30 -3.03 -3.84 5.51
N HIS A 31 -3.56 -4.93 5.00
CA HIS A 31 -3.18 -6.26 5.45
C HIS A 31 -2.21 -6.89 4.46
N ARG A 32 -1.06 -7.35 4.97
CA ARG A 32 -0.09 -8.10 4.16
C ARG A 32 -0.58 -9.54 4.03
N VAL A 33 -0.70 -10.00 2.79
CA VAL A 33 -1.07 -11.39 2.48
C VAL A 33 0.14 -12.21 2.06
N ASP A 34 0.08 -13.51 2.31
CA ASP A 34 1.19 -14.44 2.03
C ASP A 34 1.20 -15.00 0.61
N SER A 35 0.16 -14.77 -0.20
CA SER A 35 0.07 -15.28 -1.56
C SER A 35 -0.57 -14.31 -2.56
N TRP A 36 -0.21 -14.44 -3.83
CA TRP A 36 -0.69 -13.58 -4.92
C TRP A 36 -2.21 -13.64 -5.10
N GLY A 37 -2.81 -14.83 -4.91
CA GLY A 37 -4.25 -15.03 -5.07
C GLY A 37 -5.11 -14.29 -4.05
N LEU A 38 -4.53 -13.93 -2.90
CA LEU A 38 -5.19 -13.21 -1.81
C LEU A 38 -5.10 -11.69 -1.98
N ALA A 39 -4.19 -11.18 -2.83
CA ALA A 39 -4.01 -9.75 -3.05
C ALA A 39 -5.17 -9.19 -3.88
N ARG A 40 -6.12 -8.52 -3.22
CA ARG A 40 -7.35 -8.01 -3.82
C ARG A 40 -7.63 -6.57 -3.36
N GLY A 41 -8.24 -5.80 -4.26
CA GLY A 41 -8.51 -4.39 -4.03
C GLY A 41 -7.23 -3.58 -3.76
N ASP A 42 -7.38 -2.51 -2.98
CA ASP A 42 -6.28 -1.62 -2.61
C ASP A 42 -5.68 -1.92 -1.23
N ALA A 43 -6.30 -2.77 -0.41
CA ALA A 43 -5.95 -2.92 1.00
C ALA A 43 -5.29 -4.26 1.34
N LEU A 44 -5.39 -5.26 0.46
CA LEU A 44 -4.76 -6.58 0.66
C LEU A 44 -3.53 -6.68 -0.24
N TRP A 45 -2.35 -6.59 0.38
CA TRP A 45 -1.09 -6.41 -0.34
C TRP A 45 -0.25 -7.66 -0.31
N TYR A 46 0.16 -8.12 -1.48
CA TYR A 46 1.27 -9.04 -1.59
C TYR A 46 2.55 -8.26 -1.83
N ILE A 47 3.49 -8.32 -0.89
CA ILE A 47 4.78 -7.62 -1.01
C ILE A 47 5.78 -8.56 -1.69
N THR A 48 6.24 -8.16 -2.87
CA THR A 48 7.25 -8.89 -3.65
C THR A 48 8.59 -8.18 -3.62
N LYS A 49 9.67 -8.96 -3.76
CA LYS A 49 11.03 -8.44 -3.99
C LYS A 49 11.36 -8.27 -5.47
N ASP A 50 10.55 -8.83 -6.35
CA ASP A 50 10.72 -8.69 -7.80
C ASP A 50 9.85 -7.55 -8.33
N LYS A 51 10.49 -6.56 -8.95
CA LYS A 51 9.82 -5.41 -9.56
C LYS A 51 8.97 -5.79 -10.78
N GLN A 52 9.34 -6.85 -11.51
CA GLN A 52 8.63 -7.30 -12.71
C GLN A 52 7.30 -7.97 -12.35
N ASP A 53 7.23 -8.60 -11.17
CA ASP A 53 6.01 -9.23 -10.65
C ASP A 53 5.05 -8.25 -9.99
N ALA A 54 5.49 -7.03 -9.67
CA ALA A 54 4.66 -6.02 -9.03
C ALA A 54 3.78 -5.27 -10.02
N THR A 55 2.54 -4.98 -9.60
CA THR A 55 1.63 -4.07 -10.32
C THR A 55 1.89 -2.62 -9.95
N THR A 56 2.26 -2.38 -8.69
CA THR A 56 2.45 -1.04 -8.16
C THR A 56 3.78 -0.94 -7.43
N TRP A 57 4.56 0.08 -7.77
CA TRP A 57 5.81 0.39 -7.09
C TRP A 57 5.59 1.52 -6.11
N LEU A 58 6.00 1.32 -4.87
CA LEU A 58 5.84 2.28 -3.79
C LEU A 58 7.17 2.77 -3.29
N PHE A 59 7.23 4.06 -2.99
CA PHE A 59 8.36 4.64 -2.27
C PHE A 59 7.92 4.99 -0.87
N VAL A 60 8.58 4.39 0.13
CA VAL A 60 8.34 4.72 1.54
C VAL A 60 9.10 6.00 1.86
N THR A 61 8.37 7.02 2.30
CA THR A 61 8.91 8.35 2.61
C THR A 61 8.36 8.90 3.92
N SER A 62 8.79 10.10 4.29
CA SER A 62 8.31 10.81 5.48
C SER A 62 6.87 11.30 5.30
N LEU A 63 6.17 11.52 6.42
CA LEU A 63 4.76 11.93 6.41
C LEU A 63 4.48 13.18 5.58
N GLY A 64 5.39 14.16 5.59
CA GLY A 64 5.22 15.41 4.84
C GLY A 64 5.37 15.28 3.31
N MET A 65 5.96 14.18 2.83
CA MET A 65 6.18 13.92 1.40
C MET A 65 5.28 12.81 0.84
N ALA A 66 4.61 12.07 1.72
CA ALA A 66 3.76 10.97 1.34
C ALA A 66 2.43 11.44 0.73
N GLU A 67 1.93 10.67 -0.22
CA GLU A 67 0.60 10.88 -0.80
C GLU A 67 -0.48 10.08 -0.08
N VAL A 68 -0.09 9.00 0.58
CA VAL A 68 -0.98 8.10 1.34
C VAL A 68 -0.27 7.68 2.63
N LYS A 69 -0.94 7.81 3.77
CA LYS A 69 -0.49 7.23 5.05
C LYS A 69 -1.06 5.83 5.21
N ILE A 70 -0.18 4.90 5.54
CA ILE A 70 -0.47 3.47 5.56
C ILE A 70 -0.18 2.90 6.92
N CYS A 71 -1.14 2.17 7.48
CA CYS A 71 -0.93 1.38 8.69
C CYS A 71 -1.12 -0.09 8.34
N PHE A 72 -0.16 -0.93 8.76
CA PHE A 72 -0.31 -2.37 8.61
C PHE A 72 -1.18 -2.93 9.73
N VAL A 73 -2.14 -3.77 9.35
CA VAL A 73 -3.06 -4.45 10.27
C VAL A 73 -3.01 -5.96 10.09
N ASP A 74 -3.27 -6.68 11.18
CA ASP A 74 -3.20 -8.15 11.21
C ASP A 74 -4.46 -8.81 10.64
N ASN A 75 -5.60 -8.11 10.66
CA ASN A 75 -6.88 -8.68 10.27
C ASN A 75 -7.35 -8.20 8.88
N TYR A 76 -7.87 -9.12 8.08
CA TYR A 76 -8.50 -8.83 6.78
C TYR A 76 -9.68 -7.87 6.90
N SER A 77 -10.49 -7.99 7.96
CA SER A 77 -11.68 -7.16 8.18
C SER A 77 -11.37 -5.70 8.46
N GLU A 78 -10.14 -5.40 8.90
CA GLU A 78 -9.69 -4.04 9.19
C GLU A 78 -9.06 -3.38 7.96
N ALA A 79 -8.64 -4.16 6.97
CA ALA A 79 -8.00 -3.64 5.78
C ALA A 79 -8.99 -2.83 4.94
N GLY A 80 -8.67 -1.57 4.67
CA GLY A 80 -9.55 -0.69 3.92
C GLY A 80 -9.18 0.78 4.04
N TRP A 81 -9.73 1.55 3.09
CA TRP A 81 -9.66 3.01 3.13
C TRP A 81 -10.45 3.54 4.32
N GLN A 82 -9.85 4.46 5.07
CA GLN A 82 -10.50 5.08 6.23
C GLN A 82 -11.43 6.24 5.83
N GLY A 83 -11.38 6.67 4.58
CA GLY A 83 -12.27 7.67 4.01
C GLY A 83 -12.05 7.83 2.50
N PRO A 84 -12.84 8.71 1.84
CA PRO A 84 -12.67 9.06 0.44
C PRO A 84 -11.24 9.57 0.18
N HIS A 85 -10.54 8.97 -0.77
CA HIS A 85 -9.16 9.34 -1.09
C HIS A 85 -8.89 9.30 -2.59
N ARG A 86 -8.10 10.26 -3.10
CA ARG A 86 -7.76 10.36 -4.53
C ARG A 86 -6.99 9.17 -5.10
N CYS A 87 -6.34 8.39 -4.23
CA CYS A 87 -5.55 7.22 -4.61
C CYS A 87 -6.36 5.90 -4.54
N GLN A 88 -7.66 5.97 -4.28
CA GLN A 88 -8.54 4.81 -4.38
C GLN A 88 -8.51 4.23 -5.81
N GLY A 89 -8.41 2.91 -5.90
CA GLY A 89 -8.27 2.15 -7.12
C GLY A 89 -6.88 2.21 -7.77
N ARG A 90 -5.88 2.86 -7.15
CA ARG A 90 -4.54 2.98 -7.75
C ARG A 90 -3.58 1.86 -7.38
N PHE A 91 -3.83 1.10 -6.30
CA PHE A 91 -2.92 0.04 -5.85
C PHE A 91 -3.26 -1.31 -6.49
N GLY A 92 -4.55 -1.56 -6.72
CA GLY A 92 -5.05 -2.81 -7.30
C GLY A 92 -5.26 -2.81 -8.82
N ARG A 93 -4.92 -1.73 -9.54
CA ARG A 93 -5.13 -1.59 -10.98
C ARG A 93 -4.12 -2.38 -11.82
#